data_AF-A0A4Y6PXM2-F1
#
_entry.id   AF-A0A4Y6PXM2-F1
#
_cell.length_a   1.000
_cell.length_b   1.000
_cell.length_c   1.000
_cell.angle_alpha   90.00
_cell.angle_beta   90.00
_cell.angle_gamma   90.00
#
_symmetry.space_group_name_H-M   'P 1'
#
loop_
_entity.id
_entity.type
_entity.pdbx_description
1 polymer ?
#
loop_
_entity_poly.entity_id
_entity_poly.type
_entity_poly.pdbx_seq_one_letter_code
_entity_poly.pdbx_strand_id
1 'polypeptide(L)'
;MFTAFSFSACAIPTQSARLEPTAPPTEVEASADTRYKDRACSPYWSWLYPGLGQLCVGKTGEGATLAALGAAEIGSAIAFETGVPLLAFQNVWVYGIADAYIEVDRAEGALYAPQDTLGELVAAPFNWEVMKEPYVWGGILAMSAAAFGYSYLLGSTSDATPTTTDDTPRFLGREMRPEWAYSLAAGTGVVLFEHVAIGEEALFRGVIQSSLARNFGEMKGWAWGSVIFGAVHILNASALPPEQREAYMFYSVPFITAVGSYLGASYMWSDYSLAAPVALHFWYDFILSAAQYAVSPSSSPIGASVTIPF
;
A
#
# COMPACT_ATOMS: atom_id res chain seq x y z
N MET A 1 17.02 -24.40 15.76
CA MET A 1 15.77 -25.18 15.91
C MET A 1 14.64 -24.23 15.59
N PHE A 2 14.32 -24.08 14.30
CA PHE A 2 13.29 -23.16 13.81
C PHE A 2 11.97 -23.93 13.79
N THR A 3 11.07 -23.60 14.70
CA THR A 3 9.70 -24.11 14.69
C THR A 3 8.98 -23.44 13.53
N ALA A 4 8.84 -24.17 12.43
CA ALA A 4 7.96 -23.77 11.33
C ALA A 4 6.52 -23.71 11.88
N PHE A 5 5.95 -22.51 11.93
CA PHE A 5 4.53 -22.34 12.14
C PHE A 5 3.80 -22.87 10.89
N SER A 6 3.33 -24.12 10.95
CA SER A 6 2.31 -24.61 10.04
C SER A 6 0.97 -23.97 10.41
N PHE A 7 0.73 -22.75 9.92
CA PHE A 7 -0.64 -22.32 9.70
C PHE A 7 -1.12 -23.03 8.43
N SER A 8 -1.87 -24.11 8.61
CA SER A 8 -2.77 -24.58 7.55
C SER A 8 -3.76 -23.43 7.31
N ALA A 9 -3.43 -22.59 6.34
CA ALA A 9 -4.19 -21.42 5.95
C ALA A 9 -5.54 -21.88 5.40
N CYS A 10 -6.58 -21.86 6.25
CA CYS A 10 -7.93 -21.68 5.73
C CYS A 10 -7.89 -20.32 5.03
N ALA A 11 -7.81 -20.34 3.71
CA ALA A 11 -7.77 -19.12 2.94
C ALA A 11 -9.01 -18.29 3.26
N ILE A 12 -8.79 -17.03 3.62
CA ILE A 12 -9.89 -16.13 3.98
C ILE A 12 -10.57 -15.76 2.66
N PRO A 13 -11.87 -16.04 2.48
CA PRO A 13 -12.59 -15.66 1.27
C PRO A 13 -12.50 -14.14 1.08
N THR A 14 -12.28 -13.71 -0.16
CA THR A 14 -12.35 -12.28 -0.52
C THR A 14 -13.77 -11.77 -0.31
N GLN A 15 -13.92 -10.58 0.26
CA GLN A 15 -15.22 -9.99 0.54
C GLN A 15 -15.60 -9.03 -0.61
N SER A 16 -16.64 -9.39 -1.36
CA SER A 16 -17.15 -8.53 -2.45
C SER A 16 -18.00 -7.38 -1.90
N ALA A 17 -17.93 -6.22 -2.55
CA ALA A 17 -18.79 -5.09 -2.23
C ALA A 17 -20.23 -5.31 -2.68
N ARG A 18 -21.13 -4.47 -2.17
CA ARG A 18 -22.48 -4.34 -2.70
C ARG A 18 -22.45 -3.71 -4.10
N LEU A 19 -22.90 -4.46 -5.10
CA LEU A 19 -22.96 -3.99 -6.49
C LEU A 19 -24.35 -3.53 -6.93
N GLU A 20 -25.40 -3.97 -6.22
CA GLU A 20 -26.79 -3.63 -6.54
C GLU A 20 -27.53 -3.05 -5.33
N PRO A 21 -28.40 -2.03 -5.51
CA PRO A 21 -29.15 -1.43 -4.40
C PRO A 21 -30.09 -2.41 -3.67
N THR A 22 -30.53 -3.46 -4.35
CA THR A 22 -31.46 -4.48 -3.83
C THR A 22 -30.79 -5.63 -3.12
N ALA A 23 -29.45 -5.72 -3.15
CA ALA A 23 -28.73 -6.77 -2.46
C ALA A 23 -28.92 -6.64 -0.93
N PRO A 24 -29.05 -7.77 -0.21
CA PRO A 24 -29.16 -7.74 1.24
C PRO A 24 -27.86 -7.23 1.88
N PRO A 25 -27.92 -6.59 3.06
CA PRO A 25 -26.73 -6.15 3.75
C PRO A 25 -25.80 -7.30 4.12
N THR A 26 -24.49 -7.08 3.96
CA THR A 26 -23.46 -8.00 4.45
C THR A 26 -23.38 -7.94 5.99
N GLU A 27 -22.73 -8.93 6.61
CA GLU A 27 -22.46 -8.88 8.06
C GLU A 27 -21.58 -7.69 8.45
N VAL A 28 -20.65 -7.30 7.56
CA VAL A 28 -19.76 -6.15 7.76
C VAL A 28 -20.55 -4.83 7.72
N GLU A 29 -21.45 -4.66 6.74
CA GLU A 29 -22.35 -3.50 6.66
C GLU A 29 -23.28 -3.42 7.87
N ALA A 30 -23.90 -4.54 8.28
CA ALA A 30 -24.78 -4.58 9.45
C ALA A 30 -24.02 -4.22 10.75
N SER A 31 -22.78 -4.66 10.86
CA SER A 31 -21.92 -4.34 11.99
C SER A 31 -21.48 -2.87 11.98
N ALA A 32 -21.17 -2.30 10.81
CA ALA A 32 -20.84 -0.89 10.64
C ALA A 32 -22.04 0.01 10.97
N ASP A 33 -23.23 -0.35 10.50
CA ASP A 33 -24.49 0.35 10.78
C ASP A 33 -24.76 0.44 12.28
N THR A 34 -24.62 -0.67 13.00
CA THR A 34 -24.78 -0.74 14.46
C THR A 34 -23.76 0.17 15.18
N ARG A 35 -22.50 0.16 14.72
CA ARG A 35 -21.43 0.99 15.29
C ARG A 35 -21.64 2.48 15.07
N TYR A 36 -22.15 2.86 13.90
CA TYR A 36 -22.25 4.24 13.47
C TYR A 36 -23.51 4.94 13.99
N LYS A 37 -24.68 4.27 13.98
CA LYS A 37 -25.96 4.85 14.40
C LYS A 37 -26.00 5.34 15.85
N ASP A 38 -25.26 4.68 16.73
CA ASP A 38 -25.31 4.95 18.18
C ASP A 38 -24.26 5.96 18.66
N ARG A 39 -23.46 6.57 17.76
CA ARG A 39 -22.32 7.41 18.16
C ARG A 39 -22.33 8.78 17.49
N ALA A 40 -22.24 9.83 18.31
CA ALA A 40 -21.93 11.21 17.88
C ALA A 40 -20.44 11.39 17.49
N CYS A 41 -19.86 10.38 16.85
CA CYS A 41 -18.47 10.35 16.45
C CYS A 41 -18.31 10.97 15.05
N SER A 42 -17.33 11.84 14.88
CA SER A 42 -16.98 12.37 13.57
C SER A 42 -15.82 11.57 12.96
N PRO A 43 -15.88 11.19 11.67
CA PRO A 43 -14.73 10.59 10.99
C PRO A 43 -13.52 11.53 10.97
N TYR A 44 -13.68 12.84 11.21
CA TYR A 44 -12.58 13.80 11.27
C TYR A 44 -11.52 13.49 12.35
N TRP A 45 -11.83 12.67 13.35
CA TRP A 45 -10.84 12.22 14.33
C TRP A 45 -9.68 11.44 13.68
N SER A 46 -9.88 10.77 12.56
CA SER A 46 -8.82 10.05 11.83
C SER A 46 -7.74 10.98 11.29
N TRP A 47 -8.04 12.26 11.09
CA TRP A 47 -7.08 13.25 10.62
C TRP A 47 -6.07 13.68 11.69
N LEU A 48 -6.33 13.41 12.97
CA LEU A 48 -5.42 13.82 14.04
C LEU A 48 -4.30 12.80 14.27
N TYR A 49 -4.62 11.51 14.23
CA TYR A 49 -3.68 10.44 14.49
C TYR A 49 -4.23 9.10 14.00
N PRO A 50 -3.37 8.16 13.52
CA PRO A 50 -3.84 6.85 13.10
C PRO A 50 -4.63 6.13 14.20
N GLY A 51 -5.74 5.49 13.81
CA GLY A 51 -6.58 4.72 14.73
C GLY A 51 -7.61 5.51 15.53
N LEU A 52 -7.50 6.85 15.64
CA LEU A 52 -8.47 7.64 16.41
C LEU A 52 -9.87 7.60 15.80
N GLY A 53 -9.98 7.60 14.47
CA GLY A 53 -11.25 7.42 13.77
C GLY A 53 -11.90 6.07 14.13
N GLN A 54 -11.12 4.99 14.05
CA GLN A 54 -11.54 3.62 14.37
C GLN A 54 -11.99 3.47 15.82
N LEU A 55 -11.22 4.00 16.78
CA LEU A 55 -11.60 4.03 18.20
C LEU A 55 -12.93 4.75 18.41
N CYS A 56 -13.11 5.87 17.73
CA CYS A 56 -14.28 6.72 17.84
C CYS A 56 -15.54 6.02 17.27
N VAL A 57 -15.45 5.38 16.10
CA VAL A 57 -16.55 4.57 15.51
C VAL A 57 -16.70 3.20 16.17
N GLY A 58 -15.91 2.86 17.19
CA GLY A 58 -16.10 1.64 17.99
C GLY A 58 -15.34 0.40 17.50
N LYS A 59 -14.50 0.52 16.46
CA LYS A 59 -13.51 -0.49 16.05
C LYS A 59 -12.31 -0.46 17.01
N THR A 60 -12.55 -0.73 18.29
CA THR A 60 -11.56 -0.49 19.37
C THR A 60 -10.26 -1.28 19.19
N GLY A 61 -10.33 -2.55 18.80
CA GLY A 61 -9.15 -3.38 18.56
C GLY A 61 -8.29 -2.85 17.41
N GLU A 62 -8.92 -2.56 16.26
CA GLU A 62 -8.22 -2.04 15.09
C GLU A 62 -7.65 -0.64 15.35
N GLY A 63 -8.42 0.25 15.98
CA GLY A 63 -7.96 1.59 16.31
C GLY A 63 -6.80 1.60 17.30
N ALA A 64 -6.80 0.69 18.29
CA ALA A 64 -5.67 0.53 19.20
C ALA A 64 -4.43 0.01 18.47
N THR A 65 -4.58 -0.95 17.55
CA THR A 65 -3.48 -1.46 16.72
C THR A 65 -2.88 -0.35 15.86
N LEU A 66 -3.70 0.41 15.12
CA LEU A 66 -3.22 1.50 14.27
C LEU A 66 -2.53 2.61 15.08
N ALA A 67 -3.08 2.96 16.25
CA ALA A 67 -2.46 3.95 17.12
C ALA A 67 -1.11 3.46 17.66
N ALA A 68 -1.01 2.18 18.04
CA ALA A 68 0.23 1.58 18.50
C ALA A 68 1.29 1.51 17.39
N LEU A 69 0.90 1.10 16.18
CA LEU A 69 1.78 1.11 15.00
C LEU A 69 2.26 2.54 14.72
N GLY A 70 1.38 3.53 14.70
CA GLY A 70 1.76 4.92 14.50
C GLY A 70 2.79 5.40 15.53
N ALA A 71 2.66 4.99 16.79
CA ALA A 71 3.60 5.36 17.85
C ALA A 71 4.94 4.65 17.69
N ALA A 72 4.92 3.37 17.30
CA ALA A 72 6.10 2.56 17.03
C ALA A 72 6.91 3.12 15.85
N GLU A 73 6.25 3.56 14.78
CA GLU A 73 6.91 4.13 13.61
C GLU A 73 7.57 5.48 13.91
N ILE A 74 6.87 6.39 14.62
CA ILE A 74 7.48 7.65 15.09
C ILE A 74 8.68 7.37 16.01
N GLY A 75 8.51 6.45 16.97
CA GLY A 75 9.59 6.07 17.88
C GLY A 75 10.81 5.50 17.14
N SER A 76 10.56 4.70 16.10
CA SER A 76 11.61 4.12 15.26
C SER A 76 12.31 5.19 14.41
N ALA A 77 11.57 6.14 13.84
CA ALA A 77 12.16 7.27 13.11
C ALA A 77 13.12 8.07 14.00
N ILE A 78 12.73 8.35 15.25
CA ILE A 78 13.56 9.07 16.22
C ILE A 78 14.78 8.23 16.64
N ALA A 79 14.58 6.94 16.93
CA ALA A 79 15.65 6.07 17.44
C ALA A 79 16.74 5.76 16.40
N PHE A 80 16.36 5.72 15.12
CA PHE A 80 17.25 5.32 14.03
C PHE A 80 17.60 6.46 13.07
N GLU A 81 17.08 7.67 13.29
CA GLU A 81 17.32 8.87 12.48
C GLU A 81 17.13 8.62 10.98
N THR A 82 16.07 7.90 10.62
CA THR A 82 15.74 7.50 9.24
C THR A 82 14.31 7.88 8.87
N GLY A 83 14.10 8.21 7.60
CA GLY A 83 12.78 8.51 7.04
C GLY A 83 11.90 7.28 6.76
N VAL A 84 12.46 6.06 6.71
CA VAL A 84 11.68 4.84 6.35
C VAL A 84 10.49 4.61 7.28
N PRO A 85 10.62 4.68 8.62
CA PRO A 85 9.48 4.56 9.52
C PRO A 85 8.44 5.68 9.34
N LEU A 86 8.85 6.89 8.92
CA LEU A 86 7.88 7.96 8.66
C LEU A 86 7.02 7.69 7.42
N LEU A 87 7.55 6.98 6.43
CA LEU A 87 6.75 6.50 5.29
C LEU A 87 5.73 5.45 5.72
N ALA A 88 6.13 4.53 6.61
CA ALA A 88 5.21 3.57 7.20
C ALA A 88 4.14 4.30 8.04
N PHE A 89 4.52 5.23 8.92
CA PHE A 89 3.60 6.06 9.70
C PHE A 89 2.59 6.79 8.81
N GLN A 90 3.05 7.44 7.73
CA GLN A 90 2.19 8.13 6.77
C GLN A 90 1.13 7.17 6.22
N ASN A 91 1.49 5.94 5.87
CA ASN A 91 0.56 4.99 5.29
C ASN A 91 -0.40 4.36 6.31
N VAL A 92 0.04 4.14 7.56
CA VAL A 92 -0.87 3.80 8.68
C VAL A 92 -1.89 4.93 8.87
N TRP A 93 -1.45 6.18 8.77
CA TRP A 93 -2.33 7.35 8.90
C TRP A 93 -3.32 7.46 7.74
N VAL A 94 -2.85 7.31 6.51
CA VAL A 94 -3.69 7.30 5.30
C VAL A 94 -4.72 6.19 5.37
N TYR A 95 -4.34 4.97 5.77
CA TYR A 95 -5.27 3.88 6.01
C TYR A 95 -6.32 4.25 7.06
N GLY A 96 -5.89 4.80 8.22
CA GLY A 96 -6.79 5.21 9.28
C GLY A 96 -7.82 6.26 8.83
N ILE A 97 -7.42 7.19 7.95
CA ILE A 97 -8.35 8.12 7.30
C ILE A 97 -9.29 7.36 6.36
N ALA A 98 -8.75 6.59 5.42
CA ALA A 98 -9.53 5.91 4.38
C ALA A 98 -10.56 4.93 4.97
N ASP A 99 -10.16 4.07 5.91
CA ASP A 99 -11.05 3.12 6.58
C ASP A 99 -12.17 3.82 7.34
N ALA A 100 -11.93 4.99 7.94
CA ALA A 100 -12.99 5.75 8.59
C ALA A 100 -14.07 6.22 7.60
N TYR A 101 -13.70 6.60 6.37
CA TYR A 101 -14.66 6.94 5.31
C TYR A 101 -15.36 5.69 4.74
N ILE A 102 -14.61 4.61 4.53
CA ILE A 102 -15.17 3.33 4.08
C ILE A 102 -16.20 2.80 5.10
N GLU A 103 -15.95 2.97 6.40
CA GLU A 103 -16.88 2.56 7.45
C GLU A 103 -18.21 3.34 7.39
N VAL A 104 -18.17 4.63 7.06
CA VAL A 104 -19.40 5.41 6.81
C VAL A 104 -20.14 4.87 5.59
N ASP A 105 -19.42 4.66 4.48
CA ASP A 105 -19.99 4.08 3.26
C ASP A 105 -20.65 2.71 3.52
N ARG A 106 -20.02 1.85 4.33
CA ARG A 106 -20.56 0.55 4.75
C ARG A 106 -21.84 0.69 5.58
N ALA A 107 -21.84 1.60 6.56
CA ALA A 107 -23.00 1.86 7.41
C ALA A 107 -24.19 2.38 6.61
N GLU A 108 -23.92 3.17 5.56
CA GLU A 108 -24.94 3.68 4.63
C GLU A 108 -25.38 2.64 3.58
N GLY A 109 -24.70 1.49 3.51
CA GLY A 109 -24.94 0.47 2.47
C GLY A 109 -24.64 1.01 1.07
N ALA A 110 -23.64 1.88 0.96
CA ALA A 110 -23.25 2.51 -0.30
C ALA A 110 -22.70 1.46 -1.27
N LEU A 111 -23.06 1.59 -2.55
CA LEU A 111 -22.51 0.74 -3.60
C LEU A 111 -21.00 0.87 -3.66
N TYR A 112 -20.33 -0.24 -4.00
CA TYR A 112 -18.88 -0.29 -4.19
C TYR A 112 -18.05 -0.01 -2.92
N ALA A 113 -18.66 0.02 -1.74
CA ALA A 113 -17.93 0.12 -0.48
C ALA A 113 -17.15 -1.18 -0.22
N PRO A 114 -15.81 -1.17 -0.11
CA PRO A 114 -15.03 -2.37 0.18
C PRO A 114 -15.53 -3.07 1.44
N GLN A 115 -15.42 -4.38 1.52
CA GLN A 115 -15.85 -5.15 2.69
C GLN A 115 -14.69 -5.76 3.48
N ASP A 116 -13.46 -5.68 2.93
CA ASP A 116 -12.28 -6.25 3.54
C ASP A 116 -11.92 -5.56 4.88
N THR A 117 -11.55 -6.38 5.85
CA THR A 117 -11.03 -5.96 7.16
C THR A 117 -9.52 -5.74 7.11
N LEU A 118 -8.95 -5.01 8.08
CA LEU A 118 -7.49 -4.82 8.15
C LEU A 118 -6.73 -6.16 8.14
N GLY A 119 -7.22 -7.17 8.87
CA GLY A 119 -6.58 -8.49 8.92
C GLY A 119 -6.61 -9.22 7.58
N GLU A 120 -7.68 -9.08 6.80
CA GLU A 120 -7.77 -9.63 5.44
C GLU A 120 -6.80 -8.93 4.49
N LEU A 121 -6.65 -7.61 4.60
CA LEU A 121 -5.71 -6.84 3.78
C LEU A 121 -4.25 -7.17 4.08
N VAL A 122 -3.90 -7.32 5.37
CA VAL A 122 -2.57 -7.80 5.82
C VAL A 122 -2.28 -9.21 5.26
N ALA A 123 -3.29 -10.09 5.27
CA ALA A 123 -3.12 -11.44 4.74
C ALA A 123 -3.13 -11.51 3.21
N ALA A 124 -3.67 -10.51 2.50
CA ALA A 124 -3.97 -10.58 1.07
C ALA A 124 -2.77 -10.94 0.18
N PRO A 125 -1.57 -10.36 0.36
CA PRO A 125 -0.41 -10.71 -0.47
C PRO A 125 0.05 -12.16 -0.33
N PHE A 126 -0.33 -12.84 0.75
CA PHE A 126 0.05 -14.22 1.04
C PHE A 126 -1.15 -15.18 0.96
N ASN A 127 -2.35 -14.67 0.68
CA ASN A 127 -3.55 -15.46 0.59
C ASN A 127 -3.61 -16.16 -0.76
N TRP A 128 -3.63 -17.49 -0.74
CA TRP A 128 -3.69 -18.31 -1.95
C TRP A 128 -4.93 -18.02 -2.82
N GLU A 129 -6.07 -17.71 -2.22
CA GLU A 129 -7.30 -17.42 -2.98
C GLU A 129 -7.18 -16.12 -3.78
N VAL A 130 -6.37 -15.16 -3.32
CA VAL A 130 -6.05 -13.93 -4.05
C VAL A 130 -4.96 -14.23 -5.08
N MET A 131 -3.88 -14.89 -4.66
CA MET A 131 -2.67 -15.06 -5.49
C MET A 131 -2.86 -16.01 -6.68
N LYS A 132 -3.81 -16.95 -6.60
CA LYS A 132 -4.10 -17.88 -7.70
C LYS A 132 -4.81 -17.20 -8.88
N GLU A 133 -5.41 -16.03 -8.66
CA GLU A 133 -6.16 -15.33 -9.71
C GLU A 133 -5.22 -14.89 -10.84
N PRO A 134 -5.53 -15.20 -12.13
CA PRO A 134 -4.65 -14.92 -13.25
C PRO A 134 -4.22 -13.45 -13.39
N TYR A 135 -5.13 -12.53 -13.09
CA TYR A 135 -4.83 -11.10 -13.14
C TYR A 135 -3.96 -10.63 -11.96
N VAL A 136 -3.87 -11.39 -10.86
CA VAL A 136 -2.97 -11.06 -9.75
C VAL A 136 -1.54 -11.46 -10.09
N TRP A 137 -1.26 -12.75 -10.29
CA TRP A 137 0.12 -13.17 -10.59
C TRP A 137 0.60 -12.68 -11.96
N GLY A 138 -0.27 -12.64 -12.96
CA GLY A 138 0.04 -12.10 -14.27
C GLY A 138 0.34 -10.60 -14.22
N GLY A 139 -0.41 -9.86 -13.39
CA GLY A 139 -0.18 -8.44 -13.13
C GLY A 139 1.15 -8.18 -12.44
N ILE A 140 1.49 -8.95 -11.39
CA ILE A 140 2.78 -8.85 -10.69
C ILE A 140 3.94 -9.01 -11.69
N LEU A 141 3.89 -10.06 -12.52
CA LEU A 141 4.93 -10.31 -13.52
C LEU A 141 5.00 -9.19 -14.57
N ALA A 142 3.85 -8.77 -15.10
CA ALA A 142 3.79 -7.76 -16.15
C ALA A 142 4.29 -6.39 -15.66
N MET A 143 3.83 -5.93 -14.49
CA MET A 143 4.22 -4.64 -13.93
C MET A 143 5.70 -4.65 -13.53
N SER A 144 6.19 -5.72 -12.91
CA SER A 144 7.61 -5.85 -12.55
C SER A 144 8.50 -5.87 -13.80
N ALA A 145 8.15 -6.66 -14.81
CA ALA A 145 8.89 -6.71 -16.07
C ALA A 145 8.87 -5.36 -16.80
N ALA A 146 7.73 -4.66 -16.80
CA ALA A 146 7.62 -3.34 -17.39
C ALA A 146 8.49 -2.31 -16.64
N ALA A 147 8.52 -2.35 -15.30
CA ALA A 147 9.38 -1.49 -14.51
C ALA A 147 10.87 -1.75 -14.77
N PHE A 148 11.30 -3.01 -14.80
CA PHE A 148 12.69 -3.33 -15.14
C PHE A 148 13.05 -2.94 -16.57
N GLY A 149 12.16 -3.20 -17.53
CA GLY A 149 12.35 -2.77 -18.92
C GLY A 149 12.43 -1.25 -19.05
N TYR A 150 11.60 -0.52 -18.31
CA TYR A 150 11.61 0.93 -18.23
C TYR A 150 12.95 1.46 -17.67
N SER A 151 13.41 0.92 -16.54
CA SER A 151 14.71 1.29 -15.96
C SER A 151 15.89 1.01 -16.89
N TYR A 152 15.85 -0.11 -17.63
CA TYR A 152 16.86 -0.46 -18.62
C TYR A 152 16.86 0.52 -19.82
N LEU A 153 15.68 0.85 -20.36
CA LEU A 153 15.55 1.73 -21.53
C LEU A 153 16.00 3.17 -21.26
N LEU A 154 15.76 3.69 -20.05
CA LEU A 154 16.15 5.05 -19.68
C LEU A 154 17.62 5.18 -19.27
N GLY A 155 18.41 4.10 -19.35
CA GLY A 155 19.82 4.14 -18.94
C GLY A 155 20.00 4.40 -17.44
N SER A 156 18.97 4.25 -16.62
CA SER A 156 19.06 4.28 -15.16
C SER A 156 19.94 3.14 -14.63
N THR A 157 20.21 2.12 -15.44
CA THR A 157 21.16 1.05 -15.13
C THR A 157 22.62 1.40 -15.45
N SER A 158 22.91 2.55 -16.09
CA SER A 158 24.29 2.92 -16.47
C SER A 158 25.14 3.38 -15.28
N ASP A 159 24.49 3.94 -14.24
CA ASP A 159 25.12 4.19 -12.93
C ASP A 159 25.05 2.95 -12.02
N ALA A 160 24.23 1.97 -12.39
CA ALA A 160 24.25 0.60 -11.86
C ALA A 160 25.21 -0.29 -12.67
N THR A 161 26.32 0.27 -13.13
CA THR A 161 27.51 -0.59 -13.23
C THR A 161 27.72 -1.14 -11.83
N PRO A 162 27.92 -2.46 -11.63
CA PRO A 162 28.33 -2.97 -10.33
C PRO A 162 29.63 -2.24 -10.00
N THR A 163 29.53 -1.18 -9.22
CA THR A 163 30.67 -0.35 -8.84
C THR A 163 31.44 -1.17 -7.84
N THR A 164 32.29 -2.01 -8.40
CA THR A 164 33.30 -2.82 -7.73
C THR A 164 32.75 -3.91 -6.81
N THR A 165 33.48 -5.01 -6.74
CA THR A 165 33.36 -6.12 -5.79
C THR A 165 33.48 -5.71 -4.30
N ASP A 166 33.29 -4.43 -3.97
CA ASP A 166 33.52 -3.81 -2.67
C ASP A 166 32.29 -3.05 -2.13
N ASP A 167 31.12 -3.18 -2.77
CA ASP A 167 29.88 -2.56 -2.29
C ASP A 167 29.29 -3.37 -1.13
N THR A 168 29.86 -3.18 0.06
CA THR A 168 29.41 -3.83 1.29
C THR A 168 27.94 -3.47 1.57
N PRO A 169 27.04 -4.45 1.75
CA PRO A 169 25.64 -4.17 2.03
C PRO A 169 25.45 -3.28 3.25
N ARG A 170 24.65 -2.22 3.07
CA ARG A 170 24.30 -1.27 4.14
C ARG A 170 22.84 -1.42 4.49
N PHE A 171 22.52 -1.31 5.77
CA PHE A 171 21.16 -1.23 6.26
C PHE A 171 21.05 -0.02 7.18
N LEU A 172 20.15 0.91 6.87
CA LEU A 172 19.99 2.17 7.59
C LEU A 172 21.34 2.91 7.79
N GLY A 173 22.13 3.00 6.71
CA GLY A 173 23.43 3.68 6.70
C GLY A 173 24.60 2.92 7.32
N ARG A 174 24.37 1.75 7.93
CA ARG A 174 25.42 0.94 8.59
C ARG A 174 25.84 -0.23 7.72
N GLU A 175 27.15 -0.40 7.56
CA GLU A 175 27.70 -1.62 6.97
C GLU A 175 27.35 -2.83 7.83
N MET A 176 26.88 -3.89 7.18
CA MET A 176 26.48 -5.12 7.85
C MET A 176 26.99 -6.33 7.09
N ARG A 177 27.09 -7.46 7.80
CA ARG A 177 27.36 -8.74 7.13
C ARG A 177 26.23 -9.02 6.13
N PRO A 178 26.54 -9.45 4.89
CA PRO A 178 25.56 -9.59 3.82
C PRO A 178 24.29 -10.33 4.24
N GLU A 179 24.42 -11.46 4.93
CA GLU A 179 23.29 -12.29 5.35
C GLU A 179 22.28 -11.55 6.23
N TRP A 180 22.77 -10.66 7.11
CA TRP A 180 21.91 -9.85 7.96
C TRP A 180 21.35 -8.66 7.19
N ALA A 181 22.16 -8.02 6.35
CA ALA A 181 21.74 -6.87 5.56
C ALA A 181 20.59 -7.23 4.61
N TYR A 182 20.69 -8.33 3.86
CA TYR A 182 19.64 -8.78 2.96
C TYR A 182 18.39 -9.24 3.72
N SER A 183 18.54 -9.98 4.82
CA SER A 183 17.40 -10.46 5.61
C SER A 183 16.64 -9.30 6.26
N LEU A 184 17.34 -8.32 6.81
CA LEU A 184 16.73 -7.12 7.40
C LEU A 184 16.11 -6.24 6.32
N ALA A 185 16.78 -6.04 5.19
CA ALA A 185 16.22 -5.26 4.09
C ALA A 185 14.93 -5.90 3.54
N ALA A 186 14.91 -7.23 3.37
CA ALA A 186 13.71 -7.95 2.97
C ALA A 186 12.60 -7.84 4.04
N GLY A 187 12.93 -8.05 5.31
CA GLY A 187 11.95 -7.92 6.40
C GLY A 187 11.37 -6.51 6.51
N THR A 188 12.21 -5.47 6.42
CA THR A 188 11.78 -4.07 6.37
C THR A 188 10.96 -3.79 5.13
N GLY A 189 11.33 -4.33 3.97
CA GLY A 189 10.55 -4.21 2.74
C GLY A 189 9.16 -4.80 2.89
N VAL A 190 9.02 -6.00 3.46
CA VAL A 190 7.71 -6.61 3.72
C VAL A 190 6.84 -5.67 4.57
N VAL A 191 7.36 -5.20 5.71
CA VAL A 191 6.59 -4.32 6.59
C VAL A 191 6.25 -3.00 5.91
N LEU A 192 7.22 -2.35 5.26
CA LEU A 192 7.01 -1.06 4.61
C LEU A 192 5.97 -1.13 3.49
N PHE A 193 6.12 -2.09 2.57
CA PHE A 193 5.26 -2.17 1.40
C PHE A 193 3.88 -2.75 1.72
N GLU A 194 3.74 -3.49 2.82
CA GLU A 194 2.43 -3.83 3.37
C GLU A 194 1.67 -2.57 3.80
N HIS A 195 2.32 -1.67 4.55
CA HIS A 195 1.71 -0.39 4.92
C HIS A 195 1.35 0.44 3.70
N VAL A 196 2.28 0.60 2.74
CA VAL A 196 2.05 1.38 1.50
C VAL A 196 0.86 0.82 0.73
N ALA A 197 0.86 -0.48 0.44
CA ALA A 197 -0.21 -1.10 -0.32
C ALA A 197 -1.57 -0.93 0.38
N ILE A 198 -1.67 -1.21 1.69
CA ILE A 198 -2.92 -1.10 2.43
C ILE A 198 -3.42 0.36 2.48
N GLY A 199 -2.54 1.31 2.80
CA GLY A 199 -2.88 2.73 2.89
C GLY A 199 -3.33 3.31 1.56
N GLU A 200 -2.52 3.13 0.52
CA GLU A 200 -2.81 3.68 -0.80
C GLU A 200 -4.03 3.02 -1.44
N GLU A 201 -4.16 1.69 -1.41
CA GLU A 201 -5.32 1.04 -2.01
C GLU A 201 -6.62 1.39 -1.27
N ALA A 202 -6.60 1.46 0.06
CA ALA A 202 -7.78 1.90 0.80
C ALA A 202 -8.22 3.32 0.41
N LEU A 203 -7.28 4.25 0.26
CA LEU A 203 -7.60 5.63 -0.15
C LEU A 203 -8.04 5.71 -1.62
N PHE A 204 -7.19 5.24 -2.54
CA PHE A 204 -7.42 5.47 -3.97
C PHE A 204 -8.51 4.56 -4.54
N ARG A 205 -8.59 3.30 -4.11
CA ARG A 205 -9.56 2.33 -4.65
C ARG A 205 -10.79 2.35 -3.77
N GLY A 206 -10.59 2.20 -2.46
CA GLY A 206 -11.69 2.12 -1.50
C GLY A 206 -12.51 3.40 -1.40
N VAL A 207 -11.87 4.56 -1.30
CA VAL A 207 -12.57 5.86 -1.17
C VAL A 207 -12.75 6.56 -2.51
N ILE A 208 -11.66 6.91 -3.19
CA ILE A 208 -11.71 7.79 -4.37
C ILE A 208 -12.40 7.11 -5.55
N GLN A 209 -11.93 5.92 -5.97
CA GLN A 209 -12.50 5.22 -7.11
C GLN A 209 -13.94 4.78 -6.86
N SER A 210 -14.27 4.24 -5.68
CA SER A 210 -15.66 3.87 -5.32
C SER A 210 -16.59 5.08 -5.33
N SER A 211 -16.16 6.22 -4.76
CA SER A 211 -16.96 7.46 -4.79
C SER A 211 -17.18 7.95 -6.22
N LEU A 212 -16.14 7.97 -7.05
CA LEU A 212 -16.27 8.35 -8.46
C LEU A 212 -17.14 7.37 -9.24
N ALA A 213 -17.07 6.06 -8.95
CA ALA A 213 -17.91 5.04 -9.56
C ALA A 213 -19.39 5.24 -9.22
N ARG A 214 -19.72 5.55 -7.96
CA ARG A 214 -21.09 5.88 -7.53
C ARG A 214 -21.64 7.12 -8.23
N ASN A 215 -20.80 8.14 -8.43
CA ASN A 215 -21.24 9.42 -8.99
C ASN A 215 -21.26 9.46 -10.53
N PHE A 216 -20.35 8.73 -11.18
CA PHE A 216 -20.10 8.86 -12.62
C PHE A 216 -20.15 7.54 -13.40
N GLY A 217 -20.35 6.41 -12.71
CA GLY A 217 -20.30 5.07 -13.26
C GLY A 217 -18.91 4.45 -13.17
N GLU A 218 -18.85 3.12 -13.13
CA GLU A 218 -17.65 2.33 -12.84
C GLU A 218 -16.46 2.69 -13.74
N MET A 219 -16.67 2.73 -15.06
CA MET A 219 -15.61 3.04 -16.04
C MET A 219 -15.01 4.44 -15.85
N LYS A 220 -15.84 5.44 -15.52
CA LYS A 220 -15.34 6.79 -15.24
C LYS A 220 -14.68 6.85 -13.86
N GLY A 221 -15.19 6.10 -12.89
CA GLY A 221 -14.57 5.94 -11.58
C GLY A 221 -13.14 5.40 -11.69
N TRP A 222 -12.97 4.33 -12.44
CA TRP A 222 -11.66 3.76 -12.75
C TRP A 222 -10.73 4.73 -13.49
N ALA A 223 -11.20 5.34 -14.58
CA ALA A 223 -10.38 6.25 -15.37
C ALA A 223 -9.90 7.46 -14.54
N TRP A 224 -10.81 8.13 -13.83
CA TRP A 224 -10.44 9.29 -13.01
C TRP A 224 -9.63 8.91 -11.78
N GLY A 225 -9.95 7.77 -11.12
CA GLY A 225 -9.15 7.25 -10.01
C GLY A 225 -7.70 7.00 -10.42
N SER A 226 -7.48 6.43 -11.62
CA SER A 226 -6.15 6.19 -12.19
C SER A 226 -5.37 7.49 -12.43
N VAL A 227 -6.03 8.50 -13.02
CA VAL A 227 -5.41 9.81 -13.28
C VAL A 227 -5.07 10.52 -11.97
N ILE A 228 -5.95 10.47 -10.98
CA ILE A 228 -5.70 11.07 -9.66
C ILE A 228 -4.53 10.37 -8.97
N PHE A 229 -4.46 9.04 -9.02
CA PHE A 229 -3.34 8.26 -8.48
C PHE A 229 -2.00 8.74 -9.06
N GLY A 230 -1.89 8.79 -10.40
CA GLY A 230 -0.69 9.30 -11.06
C GLY A 230 -0.39 10.78 -10.75
N ALA A 231 -1.43 11.62 -10.67
CA ALA A 231 -1.27 13.04 -10.39
C ALA A 231 -0.73 13.32 -8.98
N VAL A 232 -1.14 12.55 -7.97
CA VAL A 232 -0.58 12.68 -6.61
C VAL A 232 0.91 12.35 -6.59
N HIS A 233 1.35 11.39 -7.41
CA HIS A 233 2.75 11.01 -7.53
C HIS A 233 3.65 12.06 -8.17
N ILE A 234 3.09 13.13 -8.75
CA ILE A 234 3.86 14.32 -9.16
C ILE A 234 4.63 14.92 -7.98
N LEU A 235 4.07 14.82 -6.76
CA LEU A 235 4.68 15.38 -5.55
C LEU A 235 6.04 14.74 -5.23
N ASN A 236 6.28 13.50 -5.64
CA ASN A 236 7.57 12.83 -5.46
C ASN A 236 8.70 13.54 -6.21
N ALA A 237 8.40 14.30 -7.28
CA ALA A 237 9.40 15.10 -7.99
C ALA A 237 10.09 16.13 -7.08
N SER A 238 9.43 16.55 -5.98
CA SER A 238 10.02 17.46 -5.00
C SER A 238 11.21 16.84 -4.25
N ALA A 239 11.22 15.52 -4.09
CA ALA A 239 12.30 14.76 -3.45
C ALA A 239 13.44 14.41 -4.42
N LEU A 240 13.26 14.66 -5.73
CA LEU A 240 14.27 14.36 -6.74
C LEU A 240 15.19 15.56 -7.02
N PRO A 241 16.46 15.30 -7.41
CA PRO A 241 17.36 16.33 -7.94
C PRO A 241 16.72 17.04 -9.14
N PRO A 242 16.90 18.37 -9.30
CA PRO A 242 16.24 19.16 -10.35
C PRO A 242 16.36 18.57 -11.77
N GLU A 243 17.53 18.02 -12.10
CA GLU A 243 17.86 17.40 -13.39
C GLU A 243 17.07 16.11 -13.68
N GLN A 244 16.53 15.44 -12.65
CA GLN A 244 15.73 14.22 -12.81
C GLN A 244 14.22 14.50 -12.88
N ARG A 245 13.78 15.70 -12.48
CA ARG A 245 12.35 16.02 -12.34
C ARG A 245 11.60 15.98 -13.67
N GLU A 246 12.20 16.51 -14.74
CA GLU A 246 11.57 16.50 -16.06
C GLU A 246 11.34 15.07 -16.56
N ALA A 247 12.37 14.23 -16.51
CA ALA A 247 12.27 12.82 -16.88
C ALA A 247 11.24 12.08 -16.02
N TYR A 248 11.22 12.32 -14.70
CA TYR A 248 10.23 11.75 -13.80
C TYR A 248 8.79 12.13 -14.20
N MET A 249 8.55 13.40 -14.53
CA MET A 249 7.24 13.89 -14.93
C MET A 249 6.77 13.32 -16.27
N PHE A 250 7.67 13.20 -17.25
CA PHE A 250 7.32 12.73 -18.59
C PHE A 250 7.24 11.21 -18.73
N TYR A 251 7.99 10.48 -17.92
CA TYR A 251 8.12 9.03 -18.08
C TYR A 251 7.59 8.25 -16.87
N SER A 252 7.97 8.65 -15.65
CA SER A 252 7.59 7.91 -14.45
C SER A 252 6.14 8.13 -14.07
N VAL A 253 5.64 9.38 -14.12
CA VAL A 253 4.23 9.67 -13.78
C VAL A 253 3.24 8.96 -14.72
N PRO A 254 3.42 8.94 -16.06
CA PRO A 254 2.58 8.13 -16.93
C PRO A 254 2.67 6.62 -16.67
N PHE A 255 3.87 6.11 -16.35
CA PHE A 255 4.05 4.71 -15.99
C PHE A 255 3.31 4.37 -14.68
N ILE A 256 3.46 5.19 -13.64
CA ILE A 256 2.73 5.08 -12.37
C ILE A 256 1.22 5.18 -12.58
N THR A 257 0.76 6.06 -13.49
CA THR A 257 -0.66 6.15 -13.87
C THR A 257 -1.14 4.84 -14.49
N ALA A 258 -0.34 4.19 -15.33
CA ALA A 258 -0.68 2.91 -15.95
C ALA A 258 -0.71 1.77 -14.92
N VAL A 259 0.27 1.70 -14.01
CA VAL A 259 0.26 0.77 -12.87
C VAL A 259 -0.99 1.01 -12.02
N GLY A 260 -1.27 2.27 -11.67
CA GLY A 260 -2.43 2.66 -10.89
C GLY A 260 -3.75 2.29 -11.57
N SER A 261 -3.79 2.38 -12.90
CA SER A 261 -4.91 1.93 -13.72
C SER A 261 -5.09 0.42 -13.68
N TYR A 262 -4.01 -0.36 -13.73
CA TYR A 262 -4.11 -1.81 -13.57
C TYR A 262 -4.64 -2.21 -12.18
N LEU A 263 -4.12 -1.59 -11.12
CA LEU A 263 -4.61 -1.79 -9.75
C LEU A 263 -6.10 -1.42 -9.65
N GLY A 264 -6.51 -0.28 -10.21
CA GLY A 264 -7.91 0.13 -10.25
C GLY A 264 -8.81 -0.81 -11.06
N ALA A 265 -8.30 -1.42 -12.11
CA ALA A 265 -9.05 -2.43 -12.87
C ALA A 265 -9.17 -3.75 -12.09
N SER A 266 -8.10 -4.17 -11.40
CA SER A 266 -8.11 -5.36 -10.54
C SER A 266 -9.11 -5.24 -9.38
N TYR A 267 -9.28 -4.03 -8.85
CA TYR A 267 -10.30 -3.70 -7.87
C TYR A 267 -11.71 -3.92 -8.42
N MET A 268 -12.00 -3.49 -9.66
CA MET A 268 -13.28 -3.76 -10.31
C MET A 268 -13.48 -5.25 -10.62
N TRP A 269 -12.45 -5.93 -11.12
CA TRP A 269 -12.52 -7.36 -11.48
C TRP A 269 -12.70 -8.28 -10.27
N SER A 270 -12.38 -7.79 -9.07
CA SER A 270 -12.57 -8.49 -7.80
C SER A 270 -13.82 -8.01 -7.04
N ASP A 271 -14.82 -7.52 -7.77
CA ASP A 271 -16.08 -7.01 -7.21
C ASP A 271 -15.86 -5.98 -6.09
N TYR A 272 -14.89 -5.09 -6.29
CA TYR A 272 -14.52 -4.03 -5.34
C TYR A 272 -13.99 -4.56 -4.00
N SER A 273 -13.32 -5.72 -4.00
CA SER A 273 -12.45 -6.16 -2.91
C SER A 273 -11.07 -5.49 -3.02
N LEU A 274 -10.57 -4.97 -1.91
CA LEU A 274 -9.25 -4.37 -1.81
C LEU A 274 -8.13 -5.43 -1.77
N ALA A 275 -8.43 -6.71 -1.51
CA ALA A 275 -7.43 -7.74 -1.34
C ALA A 275 -6.54 -7.93 -2.58
N ALA A 276 -7.15 -8.00 -3.78
CA ALA A 276 -6.41 -8.17 -5.03
C ALA A 276 -5.47 -7.00 -5.37
N PRO A 277 -5.93 -5.73 -5.38
CA PRO A 277 -5.04 -4.60 -5.62
C PRO A 277 -3.97 -4.45 -4.53
N VAL A 278 -4.27 -4.76 -3.25
CA VAL A 278 -3.25 -4.75 -2.17
C VAL A 278 -2.16 -5.78 -2.44
N ALA A 279 -2.53 -7.01 -2.81
CA ALA A 279 -1.56 -8.06 -3.14
C ALA A 279 -0.68 -7.68 -4.35
N LEU A 280 -1.30 -7.12 -5.40
CA LEU A 280 -0.60 -6.63 -6.60
C LEU A 280 0.40 -5.52 -6.26
N HIS A 281 -0.04 -4.50 -5.51
CA HIS A 281 0.77 -3.35 -5.13
C HIS A 281 1.94 -3.78 -4.24
N PHE A 282 1.66 -4.58 -3.21
CA PHE A 282 2.68 -5.13 -2.31
C PHE A 282 3.80 -5.85 -3.06
N TRP A 283 3.44 -6.83 -3.90
CA TRP A 283 4.44 -7.67 -4.57
C TRP A 283 5.21 -6.90 -5.62
N TYR A 284 4.56 -5.97 -6.32
CA TYR A 284 5.23 -5.07 -7.25
C TYR A 284 6.33 -4.26 -6.53
N ASP A 285 5.98 -3.54 -5.47
CA ASP A 285 6.95 -2.72 -4.74
C ASP A 285 8.05 -3.55 -4.08
N PHE A 286 7.68 -4.68 -3.46
CA PHE A 286 8.62 -5.58 -2.82
C PHE A 286 9.64 -6.14 -3.82
N ILE A 287 9.21 -6.61 -4.99
CA ILE A 287 10.10 -7.16 -6.02
C ILE A 287 11.03 -6.08 -6.56
N LEU A 288 10.51 -4.88 -6.86
CA LEU A 288 11.32 -3.76 -7.33
C LEU A 288 12.38 -3.38 -6.31
N SER A 289 11.99 -3.23 -5.05
CA SER A 289 12.90 -2.86 -3.96
C SER A 289 13.95 -3.93 -3.68
N ALA A 290 13.54 -5.20 -3.65
CA ALA A 290 14.45 -6.33 -3.46
C ALA A 290 15.48 -6.43 -4.60
N ALA A 291 15.04 -6.25 -5.85
CA ALA A 291 15.93 -6.23 -7.00
C ALA A 291 16.89 -5.03 -6.95
N GLN A 292 16.40 -3.84 -6.61
CA GLN A 292 17.24 -2.65 -6.46
C GLN A 292 18.31 -2.85 -5.37
N TYR A 293 17.92 -3.37 -4.21
CA TYR A 293 18.85 -3.65 -3.11
C TYR A 293 19.84 -4.77 -3.48
N ALA A 294 19.43 -5.76 -4.27
CA ALA A 294 20.33 -6.81 -4.76
C ALA A 294 21.40 -6.28 -5.73
N VAL A 295 21.06 -5.30 -6.57
CA VAL A 295 21.96 -4.74 -7.58
C VAL A 295 22.85 -3.63 -7.00
N SER A 296 22.32 -2.79 -6.12
CA SER A 296 23.07 -1.69 -5.50
C SER A 296 22.59 -1.48 -4.04
N PRO A 297 23.08 -2.30 -3.10
CA PRO A 297 22.62 -2.28 -1.72
C PRO A 297 22.95 -0.98 -0.99
N SER A 298 24.05 -0.29 -1.35
CA SER A 298 24.44 0.97 -0.72
C SER A 298 23.64 2.19 -1.17
N SER A 299 23.05 2.14 -2.38
CA SER A 299 22.26 3.23 -2.95
C SER A 299 20.74 3.01 -2.84
N SER A 300 20.31 1.83 -2.40
CA SER A 300 18.90 1.52 -2.17
C SER A 300 18.31 2.41 -1.06
N PRO A 301 17.04 2.84 -1.16
CA PRO A 301 16.36 3.60 -0.11
C PRO A 301 16.38 2.94 1.28
N ILE A 302 16.45 1.61 1.36
CA ILE A 302 16.54 0.85 2.62
C ILE A 302 17.99 0.81 3.15
N GLY A 303 18.97 0.88 2.25
CA GLY A 303 20.39 0.90 2.60
C GLY A 303 20.93 2.29 2.94
N ALA A 304 20.38 3.33 2.29
CA ALA A 304 20.76 4.73 2.51
C ALA A 304 20.25 5.25 3.86
N SER A 305 21.09 6.00 4.58
CA SER A 305 20.62 6.84 5.67
C SER A 305 19.92 8.06 5.07
N VAL A 306 18.59 8.06 5.03
CA VAL A 306 17.86 9.32 4.83
C VAL A 306 17.91 10.08 6.14
N THR A 307 18.98 10.85 6.33
CA THR A 307 19.10 11.78 7.46
C THR A 307 18.01 12.82 7.30
N ILE A 308 17.13 12.95 8.31
CA ILE A 308 16.19 14.05 8.38
C ILE A 308 16.99 15.26 8.87
N PRO A 309 17.24 16.30 8.04
CA PRO A 309 17.84 17.52 8.54
C PRO A 309 16.82 18.18 9.47
N PHE A 310 17.10 18.19 10.77
CA PHE A 310 16.43 19.08 11.70
C PHE A 310 16.96 20.52 11.54
#